data_AF-A0A969V2B6-F1
#
_entry.id   AF-A0A969V2B6-F1
#
_cell.length_a   1.000
_cell.length_b   1.000
_cell.length_c   1.000
_cell.angle_alpha   90.00
_cell.angle_beta   90.00
_cell.angle_gamma   90.00
#
_symmetry.space_group_name_H-M   'P 1'
#
loop_
_entity.id
_entity.type
_entity.pdbx_description
1 polymer ?
#
loop_
_entity_poly.entity_id
_entity_poly.type
_entity_poly.pdbx_seq_one_letter_code
_entity_poly.pdbx_strand_id
1 'polypeptide(L)' 'MECPECQSTHIRRNGKRRGKQNHICMNCGRQFVESP' A
#
# COMPACT_ATOMS: atom_id res chain seq x y z
N MET A 1 -4.49 2.97 7.41
CA MET A 1 -3.35 3.02 6.47
C MET A 1 -3.63 4.10 5.47
N GLU A 2 -2.68 4.98 5.22
CA GLU A 2 -2.77 6.04 4.21
C GLU A 2 -1.63 5.86 3.22
N CYS A 3 -1.85 6.24 1.97
CA CYS A 3 -0.80 6.17 0.97
C CYS A 3 0.32 7.14 1.36
N PRO A 4 1.57 6.69 1.50
CA PRO A 4 2.68 7.55 1.91
C PRO A 4 3.05 8.62 0.88
N GLU A 5 2.48 8.55 -0.32
CA GLU A 5 2.76 9.47 -1.43
C GLU A 5 1.65 10.51 -1.64
N CYS A 6 0.38 10.09 -1.59
CA CYS A 6 -0.75 10.98 -1.86
C CYS A 6 -1.74 11.11 -0.69
N GLN A 7 -1.47 10.48 0.45
CA GLN A 7 -2.32 10.50 1.66
C GLN A 7 -3.75 9.94 1.46
N SER A 8 -4.06 9.39 0.28
CA SER A 8 -5.34 8.72 0.04
C SER A 8 -5.49 7.48 0.92
N THR A 9 -6.70 7.29 1.43
CA THR A 9 -7.13 6.10 2.18
C THR A 9 -7.62 4.98 1.27
N HIS A 10 -7.72 5.22 -0.04
CA HIS A 10 -8.22 4.24 -1.01
C HIS A 10 -7.11 3.23 -1.37
N ILE A 11 -6.94 2.23 -0.51
CA ILE A 11 -5.86 1.24 -0.58
C ILE A 11 -6.43 -0.18 -0.68
N ARG A 12 -5.81 -1.02 -1.52
CA ARG A 12 -6.10 -2.45 -1.63
C ARG A 12 -4.90 -3.32 -1.25
N ARG A 13 -5.17 -4.54 -0.79
CA ARG A 13 -4.12 -5.57 -0.59
C ARG A 13 -3.58 -6.00 -1.95
N ASN A 14 -2.25 -6.03 -2.10
CA ASN A 14 -1.56 -6.35 -3.34
C ASN A 14 -0.53 -7.46 -3.14
N GLY A 15 -1.02 -8.64 -2.77
CA GLY A 15 -0.19 -9.81 -2.47
C GLY A 15 0.74 -9.62 -1.26
N LYS A 16 1.81 -10.42 -1.21
CA LYS A 16 2.86 -10.32 -0.19
C LYS A 16 4.20 -10.04 -0.85
N ARG A 17 5.02 -9.18 -0.24
CA ARG A 17 6.39 -8.89 -0.68
C ARG A 17 7.35 -9.23 0.46
N ARG A 18 8.25 -10.19 0.24
CA ARG A 18 9.20 -10.69 1.26
C ARG A 18 8.50 -11.11 2.56
N GLY A 19 7.36 -11.81 2.44
CA GLY A 19 6.56 -12.28 3.58
C GLY A 19 5.67 -11.22 4.25
N LYS A 20 5.89 -9.92 3.98
CA LYS A 20 5.05 -8.82 4.50
C LYS A 20 3.86 -8.53 3.60
N GLN A 21 2.77 -8.05 4.19
CA GLN A 21 1.61 -7.61 3.42
C GLN A 21 2.01 -6.40 2.56
N ASN A 22 1.78 -6.51 1.25
CA ASN A 22 1.98 -5.41 0.31
C ASN A 22 0.62 -4.79 -0.02
N HIS A 23 0.61 -3.49 -0.25
CA HIS A 23 -0.57 -2.69 -0.52
C HIS A 23 -0.35 -1.85 -1.77
N ILE A 24 -1.44 -1.51 -2.45
CA ILE A 24 -1.44 -0.59 -3.58
C ILE A 24 -2.47 0.50 -3.34
N CYS A 25 -2.07 1.75 -3.55
CA CYS A 25 -2.99 2.89 -3.58
C CYS A 25 -3.74 2.90 -4.91
N MET A 26 -5.07 2.92 -4.87
CA MET A 26 -5.92 2.96 -6.05
C MET A 26 -5.99 4.35 -6.69
N ASN A 27 -5.52 5.39 -5.99
CA ASN A 27 -5.54 6.77 -6.51
C ASN A 27 -4.24 7.11 -7.26
N CYS A 28 -3.07 6.79 -6.72
CA CYS A 28 -1.79 7.11 -7.36
C CYS A 28 -0.98 5.89 -7.83
N GLY A 29 -1.45 4.67 -7.59
CA GLY A 29 -0.76 3.43 -7.99
C GLY A 29 0.45 3.06 -7.12
N ARG A 30 0.80 3.87 -6.11
CA ARG A 30 1.92 3.59 -5.22
C ARG A 30 1.75 2.27 -4.50
N GLN A 31 2.76 1.40 -4.60
CA GLN A 31 2.86 0.18 -3.83
C GLN A 31 3.75 0.36 -2.61
N PHE A 32 3.33 -0.19 -1.48
CA PHE A 32 4.07 -0.10 -0.23
C PHE A 32 3.74 -1.29 0.68
N VAL A 33 4.73 -1.71 1.45
CA VAL A 33 4.55 -2.75 2.47
C VAL A 33 4.17 -2.08 3.78
N GLU A 34 3.31 -2.74 4.54
CA GLU A 34 3.09 -2.36 5.94
C GLU A 34 4.43 -2.57 6.68
N SER A 35 5.06 -1.46 7.08
CA SER A 35 6.15 -1.53 8.04
C SER A 35 5.54 -1.78 9.43
N PRO A 36 6.17 -2.61 10.28
CA PRO A 36 5.76 -2.73 11.68
C PRO A 36 5.88 -1.38 12.41
#